data_AF-A0ABD5ENK4-F1
#
_entry.id   AF-A0ABD5ENK4-F1
#
_cell.length_a   1.000
_cell.length_b   1.000
_cell.length_c   1.000
_cell.angle_alpha   90.00
_cell.angle_beta   90.00
_cell.angle_gamma   90.00
#
_symmetry.space_group_name_H-M   'P 1'
#
loop_
_entity.id
_entity.type
_entity.pdbx_description
1 polymer ?
#
loop_
_entity_poly.entity_id
_entity_poly.type
_entity_poly.pdbx_seq_one_letter_code
_entity_poly.pdbx_strand_id
1 'polypeptide(L)'
;MTLGQNQYGKAENRVVRIVRDGATHHIKDLNVSVALSGDMDEVHLSGSNASVLPTDTTKNTVFAFAKEHGVASAEQFGIHLARYFVTSQESIRTARIRIEEYAWERIARPGEETGADVPRHSFVRGGQETRLTQVTYDGASWEVVSGLKDLTVLNSTDSEFWGYVKDKYTTLPEAYDRILATDVTGRWRFAWSDDAEEAPDWEESYREVRAHLLQAFAETYSLSLQQTLYEMGSRIIEHRGEIDEVRFSLPNKHHFLVDLAPFGLKNDNEVYLAADRPYGLIEATVLREGREARIPVDLSNL
;
A
#
# COMPACT_ATOMS: atom_id res chain seq x y z
N MET A 1 -20.46 -28.71 14.84
CA MET A 1 -19.78 -27.46 14.47
C MET A 1 -18.45 -27.84 13.83
N THR A 2 -18.01 -27.10 12.82
CA THR A 2 -16.77 -27.37 12.08
C THR A 2 -15.92 -26.12 12.07
N LEU A 3 -14.62 -26.25 12.34
CA LEU A 3 -13.66 -25.15 12.27
C LEU A 3 -13.46 -24.77 10.79
N GLY A 4 -13.56 -23.48 10.49
CA GLY A 4 -13.27 -22.93 9.15
C GLY A 4 -11.81 -22.51 8.99
N GLN A 5 -11.53 -21.63 8.03
CA GLN A 5 -10.21 -21.02 7.86
C GLN A 5 -9.72 -20.40 9.17
N ASN A 6 -8.47 -20.67 9.52
CA ASN A 6 -7.83 -20.12 10.71
C ASN A 6 -6.36 -19.77 10.44
N GLN A 7 -5.85 -18.83 11.22
CA GLN A 7 -4.47 -18.37 11.18
C GLN A 7 -4.13 -17.70 12.52
N TYR A 8 -2.86 -17.63 12.86
CA TYR A 8 -2.39 -16.94 14.06
C TYR A 8 -1.00 -16.36 13.83
N GLY A 9 -0.53 -15.49 14.72
CA GLY A 9 0.84 -14.99 14.63
C GLY A 9 1.04 -13.74 15.47
N LYS A 10 1.95 -12.87 15.02
CA LYS A 10 2.32 -11.64 15.73
C LYS A 10 2.15 -10.46 14.79
N ALA A 11 1.28 -9.53 15.17
CA ALA A 11 1.05 -8.30 14.45
C ALA A 11 1.99 -7.18 14.93
N GLU A 12 2.25 -6.25 14.02
CA GLU A 12 2.82 -4.92 14.28
C GLU A 12 4.21 -4.92 14.98
N ASN A 13 5.09 -5.82 14.55
CA ASN A 13 6.48 -5.82 15.02
C ASN A 13 7.21 -4.62 14.40
N ARG A 14 7.51 -3.60 15.23
CA ARG A 14 8.29 -2.42 14.84
C ARG A 14 9.76 -2.75 14.70
N VAL A 15 10.29 -2.66 13.48
CA VAL A 15 11.69 -3.01 13.17
C VAL A 15 12.37 -1.84 12.48
N VAL A 16 13.40 -1.30 13.13
CA VAL A 16 14.29 -0.29 12.53
C VAL A 16 15.67 -0.91 12.35
N ARG A 17 16.16 -0.95 11.11
CA ARG A 17 17.51 -1.40 10.79
C ARG A 17 18.38 -0.21 10.41
N ILE A 18 19.49 -0.04 11.12
CA ILE A 18 20.54 0.94 10.79
C ILE A 18 21.77 0.21 10.27
N VAL A 19 22.18 0.52 9.05
CA VAL A 19 23.48 0.12 8.48
C VAL A 19 24.43 1.31 8.59
N ARG A 20 25.63 1.08 9.14
CA ARG A 20 26.64 2.13 9.33
C ARG A 20 27.81 1.85 8.38
N ASP A 21 28.02 2.77 7.45
CA ASP A 21 29.15 2.80 6.53
C ASP A 21 30.01 4.03 6.84
N GLY A 22 30.99 3.85 7.73
CA GLY A 22 31.77 4.95 8.29
C GLY A 22 30.87 6.00 8.96
N ALA A 23 31.00 7.26 8.52
CA ALA A 23 30.20 8.38 9.01
C ALA A 23 28.80 8.47 8.36
N THR A 24 28.51 7.64 7.36
CA THR A 24 27.22 7.59 6.66
C THR A 24 26.38 6.43 7.17
N HIS A 25 25.18 6.74 7.68
CA HIS A 25 24.22 5.73 8.11
C HIS A 25 23.08 5.61 7.10
N HIS A 26 22.49 4.41 7.01
CA HIS A 26 21.31 4.10 6.21
C HIS A 26 20.24 3.48 7.11
N ILE A 27 18.97 3.79 6.86
CA ILE A 27 17.83 3.39 7.68
C ILE A 27 16.78 2.66 6.83
N LYS A 28 16.21 1.58 7.38
CA LYS A 28 14.92 0.99 6.98
C LYS A 28 14.04 0.90 8.23
N ASP A 29 12.80 1.39 8.14
CA ASP A 29 11.82 1.43 9.25
C ASP A 29 10.54 0.73 8.80
N LEU A 30 10.26 -0.42 9.42
CA LEU A 30 9.20 -1.34 9.03
C LEU A 30 8.23 -1.60 10.18
N ASN A 31 6.97 -1.84 9.84
CA ASN A 31 5.98 -2.47 10.70
C ASN A 31 5.61 -3.83 10.12
N VAL A 32 5.96 -4.93 10.80
CA VAL A 32 5.88 -6.30 10.24
C VAL A 32 4.84 -7.12 10.98
N SER A 33 3.84 -7.64 10.28
CA SER A 33 2.84 -8.56 10.81
C SER A 33 2.99 -9.94 10.16
N VAL A 34 3.04 -10.98 10.98
CA VAL A 34 3.16 -12.38 10.56
C VAL A 34 1.87 -13.11 10.89
N ALA A 35 1.31 -13.81 9.91
CA ALA A 35 0.20 -14.76 10.09
C ALA A 35 0.60 -16.13 9.50
N LEU A 36 0.41 -17.19 10.28
CA LEU A 36 0.74 -18.56 9.96
C LEU A 36 -0.52 -19.43 10.00
N SER A 37 -0.62 -20.38 9.07
CA SER A 37 -1.72 -21.35 8.96
C SER A 37 -1.16 -22.75 8.64
N GLY A 38 -1.90 -23.79 9.00
CA GLY A 38 -1.48 -25.19 8.80
C GLY A 38 -2.24 -26.14 9.71
N ASP A 39 -1.53 -27.03 10.39
CA ASP A 39 -2.09 -28.03 11.31
C ASP A 39 -2.52 -27.44 12.65
N MET A 40 -3.64 -26.70 12.62
CA MET A 40 -4.13 -25.91 13.75
C MET A 40 -5.43 -26.44 14.36
N ASP A 41 -5.96 -27.58 13.90
CA ASP A 41 -7.23 -28.12 14.41
C ASP A 41 -7.12 -28.48 15.90
N GLU A 42 -6.05 -29.16 16.29
CA GLU A 42 -5.85 -29.61 17.68
C GLU A 42 -5.76 -28.45 18.69
N VAL A 43 -5.13 -27.32 18.33
CA VAL A 43 -5.08 -26.16 19.24
C VAL A 43 -6.48 -25.57 19.48
N HIS A 44 -7.39 -25.65 18.51
CA HIS A 44 -8.76 -25.15 18.66
C HIS A 44 -9.71 -26.17 19.29
N LEU A 45 -9.58 -27.46 18.93
CA LEU A 45 -10.55 -28.49 19.30
C LEU A 45 -10.21 -29.20 20.62
N SER A 46 -8.92 -29.36 20.94
CA SER A 46 -8.45 -30.04 22.16
C SER A 46 -7.62 -29.14 23.07
N GLY A 47 -7.15 -27.99 22.57
CA GLY A 47 -6.26 -27.08 23.30
C GLY A 47 -4.78 -27.51 23.28
N SER A 48 -4.43 -28.48 22.42
CA SER A 48 -3.04 -28.93 22.29
C SER A 48 -2.19 -27.93 21.51
N ASN A 49 -1.13 -27.41 22.15
CA ASN A 49 -0.21 -26.45 21.53
C ASN A 49 0.95 -27.09 20.75
N ALA A 50 0.94 -28.41 20.54
CA ALA A 50 2.08 -29.14 19.95
C ALA A 50 2.48 -28.64 18.54
N SER A 51 1.51 -28.17 17.77
CA SER A 51 1.71 -27.66 16.40
C SER A 51 1.91 -26.14 16.33
N VAL A 52 1.96 -25.45 17.49
CA VAL A 52 1.98 -23.98 17.57
C VAL A 52 3.42 -23.49 17.74
N LEU A 53 3.92 -22.77 16.74
CA LEU A 53 5.11 -21.93 16.88
C LEU A 53 4.74 -20.68 17.69
N PRO A 54 5.32 -20.44 18.88
CA PRO A 54 4.92 -19.32 19.71
C PRO A 54 5.00 -17.98 18.97
N THR A 55 4.02 -17.09 19.19
CA THR A 55 4.00 -15.76 18.55
C THR A 55 5.16 -14.87 19.02
N ASP A 56 5.76 -15.16 20.19
CA ASP A 56 7.01 -14.52 20.59
C ASP A 56 8.20 -14.97 19.73
N THR A 57 8.22 -16.23 19.32
CA THR A 57 9.23 -16.76 18.40
C THR A 57 9.11 -16.09 17.03
N THR A 58 7.91 -15.88 16.50
CA THR A 58 7.76 -15.17 15.21
C THR A 58 8.29 -13.74 15.28
N LYS A 59 8.02 -13.00 16.36
CA LYS A 59 8.63 -11.69 16.65
C LYS A 59 10.18 -11.78 16.65
N ASN A 60 10.73 -12.74 17.39
CA ASN A 60 12.18 -12.92 17.49
C ASN A 60 12.80 -13.23 16.11
N THR A 61 12.15 -14.07 15.29
CA THR A 61 12.56 -14.35 13.92
C THR A 61 12.61 -13.10 13.06
N VAL A 62 11.61 -12.21 13.13
CA VAL A 62 11.63 -10.95 12.36
C VAL A 62 12.86 -10.11 12.73
N PHE A 63 13.16 -9.94 14.03
CA PHE A 63 14.34 -9.18 14.45
C PHE A 63 15.66 -9.86 14.05
N ALA A 64 15.75 -11.18 14.19
CA ALA A 64 16.92 -11.96 13.81
C ALA A 64 17.20 -11.86 12.30
N PHE A 65 16.16 -12.01 11.47
CA PHE A 65 16.27 -11.96 10.01
C PHE A 65 16.68 -10.57 9.52
N ALA A 66 16.16 -9.51 10.14
CA ALA A 66 16.58 -8.14 9.83
C ALA A 66 18.08 -7.92 10.11
N LYS A 67 18.65 -8.64 11.09
CA LYS A 67 20.09 -8.61 11.34
C LYS A 67 20.88 -9.50 10.38
N GLU A 68 20.45 -10.74 10.19
CA GLU A 68 21.18 -11.80 9.47
C GLU A 68 21.19 -11.56 7.96
N HIS A 69 20.02 -11.35 7.36
CA HIS A 69 19.86 -11.17 5.90
C HIS A 69 19.79 -9.71 5.52
N GLY A 70 19.26 -8.89 6.42
CA GLY A 70 18.97 -7.51 6.13
C GLY A 70 17.66 -7.25 5.43
N VAL A 71 17.52 -6.03 4.92
CA VAL A 71 16.29 -5.52 4.30
C VAL A 71 16.70 -4.75 3.05
N ALA A 72 16.61 -5.42 1.89
CA ALA A 72 16.83 -4.78 0.59
C ALA A 72 15.58 -3.99 0.19
N SER A 73 14.44 -4.69 0.11
CA SER A 73 13.09 -4.15 -0.02
C SER A 73 12.15 -4.79 1.02
N ALA A 74 10.97 -4.22 1.21
CA ALA A 74 9.95 -4.80 2.06
C ALA A 74 9.50 -6.18 1.53
N GLU A 75 9.32 -6.30 0.21
CA GLU A 75 8.89 -7.51 -0.49
C GLU A 75 9.90 -8.64 -0.29
N GLN A 76 11.18 -8.36 -0.55
CA GLN A 76 12.25 -9.36 -0.40
C GLN A 76 12.39 -9.83 1.04
N PHE A 77 12.24 -8.92 2.01
CA PHE A 77 12.25 -9.27 3.42
C PHE A 77 11.04 -10.16 3.79
N GLY A 78 9.86 -9.85 3.27
CA GLY A 78 8.65 -10.67 3.41
C GLY A 78 8.83 -12.07 2.82
N ILE A 79 9.44 -12.19 1.64
CA ILE A 79 9.74 -13.47 0.97
C ILE A 79 10.65 -14.34 1.85
N HIS A 80 11.73 -13.76 2.42
CA HIS A 80 12.63 -14.51 3.30
C HIS A 80 11.91 -15.05 4.55
N LEU A 81 11.09 -14.22 5.19
CA LEU A 81 10.33 -14.62 6.37
C LEU A 81 9.30 -15.70 6.04
N ALA A 82 8.49 -15.49 5.00
CA ALA A 82 7.45 -16.42 4.59
C ALA A 82 8.03 -17.81 4.25
N ARG A 83 9.12 -17.85 3.47
CA ARG A 83 9.83 -19.09 3.15
C ARG A 83 10.29 -19.79 4.42
N TYR A 84 10.96 -19.06 5.31
CA TYR A 84 11.51 -19.64 6.52
C TYR A 84 10.43 -20.30 7.38
N PHE A 85 9.31 -19.64 7.62
CA PHE A 85 8.26 -20.21 8.46
C PHE A 85 7.65 -21.48 7.87
N VAL A 86 7.39 -21.50 6.55
CA VAL A 86 6.81 -22.68 5.88
C VAL A 86 7.82 -23.83 5.78
N THR A 87 9.09 -23.54 5.49
CA THR A 87 10.10 -24.59 5.25
C THR A 87 10.74 -25.13 6.52
N SER A 88 10.71 -24.37 7.63
CA SER A 88 11.33 -24.80 8.88
C SER A 88 10.38 -25.49 9.86
N GLN A 89 9.07 -25.33 9.69
CA GLN A 89 8.05 -25.84 10.61
C GLN A 89 7.06 -26.74 9.88
N GLU A 90 7.11 -28.05 10.15
CA GLU A 90 6.25 -29.05 9.49
C GLU A 90 4.75 -28.76 9.64
N SER A 91 4.34 -28.20 10.79
CA SER A 91 2.94 -27.85 11.06
C SER A 91 2.45 -26.60 10.33
N ILE A 92 3.32 -25.81 9.71
CA ILE A 92 2.98 -24.56 9.03
C ILE A 92 2.98 -24.78 7.53
N ARG A 93 1.79 -24.68 6.91
CA ARG A 93 1.60 -24.83 5.46
C ARG A 93 1.59 -23.52 4.72
N THR A 94 1.21 -22.43 5.38
CA THR A 94 1.13 -21.12 4.75
C THR A 94 1.63 -20.04 5.69
N ALA A 95 2.43 -19.13 5.17
CA ALA A 95 2.84 -17.92 5.87
C ALA A 95 2.43 -16.69 5.04
N ARG A 96 1.80 -15.72 5.72
CA ARG A 96 1.47 -14.41 5.17
C ARG A 96 2.15 -13.33 5.98
N ILE A 97 2.97 -12.53 5.31
CA ILE A 97 3.76 -11.44 5.90
C ILE A 97 3.24 -10.13 5.35
N ARG A 98 2.80 -9.22 6.23
CA ARG A 98 2.43 -7.85 5.86
C ARG A 98 3.47 -6.88 6.40
N ILE A 99 3.88 -5.94 5.57
CA ILE A 99 4.90 -4.98 5.91
C ILE A 99 4.42 -3.60 5.49
N GLU A 100 4.43 -2.67 6.43
CA GLU A 100 4.42 -1.24 6.12
C GLU A 100 5.85 -0.72 6.18
N GLU A 101 6.28 -0.02 5.16
CA GLU A 101 7.57 0.67 5.12
C GLU A 101 7.35 2.17 5.22
N TYR A 102 8.13 2.80 6.10
CA TYR A 102 8.04 4.22 6.29
C TYR A 102 9.28 4.95 5.83
N ALA A 103 9.05 5.97 4.99
CA ALA A 103 10.12 6.72 4.38
C ALA A 103 10.82 7.66 5.36
N TRP A 104 12.14 7.76 5.19
CA TRP A 104 13.01 8.67 5.92
C TRP A 104 13.90 9.39 4.93
N GLU A 105 13.91 10.70 4.99
CA GLU A 105 14.78 11.54 4.17
C GLU A 105 15.99 11.96 4.99
N ARG A 106 17.17 11.89 4.37
CA ARG A 106 18.38 12.40 5.01
C ARG A 106 18.31 13.91 5.04
N ILE A 107 18.50 14.50 6.23
CA ILE A 107 18.51 15.96 6.38
C ILE A 107 19.74 16.50 5.66
N ALA A 108 19.53 17.30 4.62
CA ALA A 108 20.60 17.99 3.92
C ALA A 108 21.24 19.03 4.85
N ARG A 109 22.58 19.13 4.83
CA ARG A 109 23.34 20.15 5.56
C ARG A 109 23.93 21.13 4.54
N PRO A 110 23.31 22.31 4.33
CA PRO A 110 23.79 23.28 3.35
C PRO A 110 25.20 23.77 3.71
N GLY A 111 26.09 23.82 2.72
CA GLY A 111 27.44 24.38 2.89
C GLY A 111 28.50 23.43 3.46
N GLU A 112 28.19 22.16 3.68
CA GLU A 112 29.21 21.17 4.05
C GLU A 112 29.92 20.56 2.85
N GLU A 113 31.22 20.31 3.02
CA GLU A 113 32.06 19.64 2.02
C GLU A 113 31.53 18.24 1.69
N THR A 114 31.68 17.82 0.43
CA THR A 114 31.37 16.45 0.00
C THR A 114 32.61 15.57 0.24
N GLY A 115 32.81 15.14 1.48
CA GLY A 115 33.88 14.20 1.88
C GLY A 115 33.34 12.92 2.51
N ALA A 116 34.11 11.83 2.45
CA ALA A 116 33.73 10.53 3.02
C ALA A 116 33.56 10.56 4.56
N ASP A 117 34.21 11.51 5.24
CA ASP A 117 34.17 11.66 6.70
C ASP A 117 33.05 12.58 7.21
N VAL A 118 32.25 13.17 6.30
CA VAL A 118 31.18 14.10 6.68
C VAL A 118 29.98 13.32 7.24
N PRO A 119 29.58 13.54 8.50
CA PRO A 119 28.58 12.68 9.14
C PRO A 119 27.18 12.77 8.50
N ARG A 120 26.75 11.70 7.83
CA ARG A 120 25.43 11.58 7.18
C ARG A 120 24.56 10.60 7.95
N HIS A 121 24.03 11.03 9.09
CA HIS A 121 23.28 10.16 10.01
C HIS A 121 22.01 10.77 10.62
N SER A 122 21.61 11.97 10.17
CA SER A 122 20.38 12.64 10.62
C SER A 122 19.28 12.50 9.57
N PHE A 123 18.07 12.17 10.03
CA PHE A 123 16.92 11.89 9.17
C PHE A 123 15.67 12.62 9.67
N VAL A 124 14.80 13.00 8.73
CA VAL A 124 13.45 13.50 8.99
C VAL A 124 12.45 12.53 8.39
N ARG A 125 11.27 12.40 9.00
CA ARG A 125 10.19 11.59 8.45
C ARG A 125 9.83 12.14 7.07
N GLY A 126 9.88 11.29 6.05
CA GLY A 126 9.56 11.64 4.67
C GLY A 126 8.41 10.79 4.14
N GLY A 127 8.13 10.94 2.86
CA GLY A 127 7.08 10.22 2.16
C GLY A 127 5.72 10.92 2.24
N GLN A 128 5.03 10.98 1.11
CA GLN A 128 3.66 11.48 1.01
C GLN A 128 2.65 10.35 1.24
N GLU A 129 3.14 9.15 1.53
CA GLU A 129 2.40 7.91 1.59
C GLU A 129 3.14 6.87 2.45
N THR A 130 2.43 5.83 2.88
CA THR A 130 3.03 4.63 3.48
C THR A 130 3.08 3.52 2.43
N ARG A 131 4.27 2.97 2.16
CA ARG A 131 4.44 1.82 1.27
C ARG A 131 4.00 0.54 1.97
N LEU A 132 3.31 -0.33 1.23
CA LEU A 132 2.76 -1.57 1.73
C LEU A 132 3.28 -2.76 0.92
N THR A 133 3.42 -3.91 1.56
CA THR A 133 3.48 -5.20 0.88
C THR A 133 2.83 -6.30 1.71
N GLN A 134 2.25 -7.27 1.01
CA GLN A 134 1.82 -8.54 1.54
C GLN A 134 2.45 -9.65 0.71
N VAL A 135 3.14 -10.57 1.37
CA VAL A 135 3.71 -11.76 0.76
C VAL A 135 3.03 -12.98 1.36
N THR A 136 2.47 -13.85 0.53
CA THR A 136 1.94 -15.15 0.92
C THR A 136 2.75 -16.25 0.25
N TYR A 137 3.09 -17.29 1.01
CA TYR A 137 3.73 -18.51 0.51
C TYR A 137 3.03 -19.72 1.08
N ASP A 138 2.67 -20.68 0.22
CA ASP A 138 1.97 -21.91 0.59
C ASP A 138 2.85 -23.18 0.50
N GLY A 139 4.16 -22.99 0.30
CA GLY A 139 5.12 -24.09 0.11
C GLY A 139 5.32 -24.49 -1.35
N ALA A 140 4.48 -23.99 -2.27
CA ALA A 140 4.59 -24.26 -3.70
C ALA A 140 4.67 -22.98 -4.54
N SER A 141 3.85 -21.97 -4.21
CA SER A 141 3.69 -20.75 -5.00
C SER A 141 3.70 -19.49 -4.14
N TRP A 142 4.10 -18.38 -4.78
CA TRP A 142 4.11 -17.06 -4.20
C TRP A 142 2.90 -16.23 -4.63
N GLU A 143 2.41 -15.41 -3.71
CA GLU A 143 1.58 -14.25 -4.04
C GLU A 143 2.18 -13.02 -3.38
N VAL A 144 2.63 -12.06 -4.20
CA VAL A 144 3.15 -10.77 -3.75
C VAL A 144 2.19 -9.67 -4.16
N VAL A 145 1.74 -8.89 -3.18
CA VAL A 145 0.87 -7.73 -3.37
C VAL A 145 1.54 -6.52 -2.73
N SER A 146 2.08 -5.61 -3.53
CA SER A 146 2.59 -4.33 -3.04
C SER A 146 1.50 -3.27 -3.08
N GLY A 147 1.77 -2.11 -2.50
CA GLY A 147 0.77 -1.06 -2.41
C GLY A 147 1.29 0.21 -1.79
N LEU A 148 0.38 1.18 -1.71
CA LEU A 148 0.55 2.40 -0.95
C LEU A 148 -0.79 2.81 -0.32
N LYS A 149 -0.72 3.59 0.75
CA LYS A 149 -1.86 4.28 1.35
C LYS A 149 -1.47 5.67 1.83
N ASP A 150 -2.47 6.47 2.15
CA ASP A 150 -2.31 7.84 2.67
C ASP A 150 -1.76 8.84 1.65
N LEU A 151 -1.75 8.51 0.36
CA LEU A 151 -1.28 9.40 -0.70
C LEU A 151 -2.38 10.41 -1.10
N THR A 152 -2.35 11.60 -0.50
CA THR A 152 -3.29 12.68 -0.86
C THR A 152 -2.90 13.38 -2.16
N VAL A 153 -3.82 13.43 -3.13
CA VAL A 153 -3.66 14.16 -4.40
C VAL A 153 -4.87 15.06 -4.68
N LEU A 154 -4.66 16.13 -5.44
CA LEU A 154 -5.70 17.12 -5.77
C LEU A 154 -5.46 17.74 -7.16
N ASN A 155 -6.51 17.80 -7.97
CA ASN A 155 -6.63 18.68 -9.12
C ASN A 155 -7.57 19.84 -8.76
N SER A 156 -7.16 21.08 -9.03
CA SER A 156 -7.95 22.27 -8.73
C SER A 156 -9.00 22.60 -9.79
N THR A 157 -8.89 21.98 -10.97
CA THR A 157 -9.78 22.11 -12.14
C THR A 157 -9.69 20.80 -12.97
N ASP A 158 -10.16 20.81 -14.22
CA ASP A 158 -10.17 19.66 -15.13
C ASP A 158 -10.89 18.42 -14.56
N SER A 159 -11.90 18.69 -13.72
CA SER A 159 -12.81 17.68 -13.20
C SER A 159 -14.25 18.15 -13.32
N GLU A 160 -15.10 17.26 -13.77
CA GLU A 160 -16.52 17.48 -13.95
C GLU A 160 -17.33 16.37 -13.27
N PHE A 161 -18.62 16.63 -13.07
CA PHE A 161 -19.60 15.63 -12.69
C PHE A 161 -21.02 16.11 -13.02
N TRP A 162 -21.56 15.58 -14.10
CA TRP A 162 -22.89 15.90 -14.62
C TRP A 162 -23.46 14.70 -15.38
N GLY A 163 -24.74 14.75 -15.75
CA GLY A 163 -25.39 13.67 -16.49
C GLY A 163 -25.68 12.41 -15.66
N TYR A 164 -25.48 12.46 -14.34
CA TYR A 164 -25.85 11.39 -13.42
C TYR A 164 -27.38 11.24 -13.29
N VAL A 165 -27.80 10.05 -12.87
CA VAL A 165 -29.20 9.73 -12.57
C VAL A 165 -29.72 10.65 -11.47
N LYS A 166 -30.92 11.20 -11.69
CA LYS A 166 -31.60 12.06 -10.71
C LYS A 166 -32.86 11.35 -10.24
N ASP A 167 -33.01 11.22 -8.93
CA ASP A 167 -34.20 10.70 -8.27
C ASP A 167 -34.80 11.73 -7.30
N LYS A 168 -35.83 11.34 -6.55
CA LYS A 168 -36.52 12.21 -5.57
C LYS A 168 -35.63 12.71 -4.41
N TYR A 169 -34.42 12.16 -4.23
CA TYR A 169 -33.48 12.53 -3.17
C TYR A 169 -32.24 13.28 -3.71
N THR A 170 -32.18 13.55 -5.00
CA THR A 170 -31.03 14.18 -5.64
C THR A 170 -31.10 15.70 -5.50
N THR A 171 -30.23 16.28 -4.67
CA THR A 171 -30.07 17.75 -4.49
C THR A 171 -28.76 18.29 -5.06
N LEU A 172 -27.81 17.41 -5.38
CA LEU A 172 -26.49 17.78 -5.89
C LEU A 172 -26.66 18.54 -7.22
N PRO A 173 -26.15 19.78 -7.34
CA PRO A 173 -26.04 20.46 -8.63
C PRO A 173 -24.94 19.82 -9.48
N GLU A 174 -25.15 19.81 -10.79
CA GLU A 174 -24.12 19.39 -11.74
C GLU A 174 -22.95 20.39 -11.72
N ALA A 175 -21.74 19.87 -11.86
CA ALA A 175 -20.52 20.67 -11.91
C ALA A 175 -19.77 20.39 -13.22
N TYR A 176 -19.41 21.46 -13.93
CA TYR A 176 -18.66 21.42 -15.18
C TYR A 176 -17.20 21.91 -14.99
N ASP A 177 -16.86 22.29 -13.77
CA ASP A 177 -15.49 22.50 -13.29
C ASP A 177 -15.54 22.42 -11.76
N ARG A 178 -14.69 21.58 -11.16
CA ARG A 178 -14.61 21.39 -9.71
C ARG A 178 -13.24 20.91 -9.29
N ILE A 179 -12.95 21.09 -8.00
CA ILE A 179 -11.82 20.41 -7.35
C ILE A 179 -12.11 18.91 -7.27
N LEU A 180 -11.10 18.10 -7.61
CA LEU A 180 -11.06 16.66 -7.35
C LEU A 180 -9.92 16.37 -6.39
N ALA A 181 -10.22 15.84 -5.21
CA ALA A 181 -9.22 15.45 -4.23
C ALA A 181 -9.50 14.05 -3.69
N THR A 182 -8.44 13.27 -3.43
CA THR A 182 -8.58 11.91 -2.90
C THR A 182 -7.36 11.49 -2.09
N ASP A 183 -7.56 10.56 -1.14
CA ASP A 183 -6.47 9.83 -0.47
C ASP A 183 -6.34 8.46 -1.12
N VAL A 184 -5.33 8.30 -1.97
CA VAL A 184 -5.15 7.07 -2.74
C VAL A 184 -4.70 5.94 -1.84
N THR A 185 -5.52 4.88 -1.77
CA THR A 185 -5.10 3.55 -1.32
C THR A 185 -5.08 2.62 -2.53
N GLY A 186 -3.90 2.13 -2.88
CA GLY A 186 -3.67 1.25 -4.03
C GLY A 186 -2.95 -0.02 -3.64
N ARG A 187 -3.39 -1.15 -4.20
CA ARG A 187 -2.75 -2.47 -4.08
C ARG A 187 -2.55 -3.05 -5.46
N TRP A 188 -1.40 -3.64 -5.73
CA TRP A 188 -1.13 -4.30 -7.01
C TRP A 188 -0.47 -5.65 -6.79
N ARG A 189 -0.97 -6.66 -7.51
CA ARG A 189 -0.49 -8.04 -7.44
C ARG A 189 0.46 -8.31 -8.60
N PHE A 190 1.60 -8.88 -8.27
CA PHE A 190 2.60 -9.30 -9.25
C PHE A 190 2.20 -10.61 -9.93
N ALA A 191 2.69 -10.79 -11.15
CA ALA A 191 2.61 -12.05 -11.89
C ALA A 191 3.60 -13.10 -11.36
N TRP A 192 4.70 -12.65 -10.74
CA TRP A 192 5.75 -13.50 -10.17
C TRP A 192 5.17 -14.45 -9.11
N SER A 193 5.37 -15.74 -9.32
CA SER A 193 4.74 -16.78 -8.47
C SER A 193 5.65 -17.99 -8.20
N ASP A 194 6.83 -18.06 -8.81
CA ASP A 194 7.77 -19.18 -8.70
C ASP A 194 9.21 -18.66 -8.59
N ASP A 195 10.04 -19.29 -7.76
CA ASP A 195 11.46 -18.98 -7.62
C ASP A 195 12.30 -19.30 -8.86
N ALA A 196 11.78 -20.14 -9.76
CA ALA A 196 12.40 -20.39 -11.05
C ALA A 196 12.35 -19.16 -11.98
N GLU A 197 11.47 -18.20 -11.70
CA GLU A 197 11.35 -16.93 -12.41
C GLU A 197 12.23 -15.86 -11.78
N GLU A 198 12.78 -14.96 -12.60
CA GLU A 198 13.49 -13.80 -12.09
C GLU A 198 12.52 -12.89 -11.33
N ALA A 199 12.83 -12.63 -10.06
CA ALA A 199 12.02 -11.74 -9.23
C ALA A 199 12.10 -10.30 -9.76
N PRO A 200 10.98 -9.54 -9.76
CA PRO A 200 11.00 -8.13 -10.10
C PRO A 200 11.98 -7.32 -9.23
N ASP A 201 12.56 -6.26 -9.79
CA ASP A 201 13.18 -5.22 -8.96
C ASP A 201 12.06 -4.48 -8.21
N TRP A 202 11.90 -4.83 -6.94
CA TRP A 202 10.83 -4.33 -6.09
C TRP A 202 10.90 -2.83 -5.84
N GLU A 203 12.10 -2.25 -5.72
CA GLU A 203 12.26 -0.81 -5.46
C GLU A 203 11.97 -0.02 -6.74
N GLU A 204 12.47 -0.47 -7.88
CA GLU A 204 12.18 0.13 -9.18
C GLU A 204 10.69 0.03 -9.50
N SER A 205 10.09 -1.15 -9.36
CA SER A 205 8.67 -1.37 -9.65
C SER A 205 7.78 -0.46 -8.80
N TYR A 206 8.03 -0.35 -7.48
CA TYR A 206 7.28 0.58 -6.62
C TYR A 206 7.37 2.03 -7.13
N ARG A 207 8.59 2.50 -7.42
CA ARG A 207 8.83 3.88 -7.89
C ARG A 207 8.10 4.16 -9.20
N GLU A 208 8.18 3.24 -10.16
CA GLU A 208 7.57 3.40 -11.49
C GLU A 208 6.05 3.29 -11.42
N VAL A 209 5.49 2.36 -10.64
CA VAL A 209 4.03 2.27 -10.39
C VAL A 209 3.50 3.57 -9.81
N ARG A 210 4.17 4.11 -8.78
CA ARG A 210 3.80 5.39 -8.16
C ARG A 210 3.88 6.54 -9.17
N ALA A 211 4.91 6.56 -10.01
CA ALA A 211 5.05 7.59 -11.04
C ALA A 211 3.93 7.52 -12.08
N HIS A 212 3.62 6.32 -12.60
CA HIS A 212 2.51 6.13 -13.54
C HIS A 212 1.17 6.52 -12.92
N LEU A 213 0.92 6.13 -11.67
CA LEU A 213 -0.27 6.49 -10.92
C LEU A 213 -0.46 8.01 -10.86
N LEU A 214 0.57 8.75 -10.41
CA LEU A 214 0.52 10.20 -10.29
C LEU A 214 0.39 10.89 -11.65
N GLN A 215 1.08 10.37 -12.66
CA GLN A 215 0.99 10.90 -14.02
C GLN A 215 -0.42 10.73 -14.59
N ALA A 216 -1.04 9.55 -14.43
CA ALA A 216 -2.42 9.34 -14.88
C ALA A 216 -3.40 10.28 -14.16
N PHE A 217 -3.25 10.49 -12.86
CA PHE A 217 -4.09 11.42 -12.11
C PHE A 217 -3.97 12.87 -12.64
N ALA A 218 -2.75 13.30 -12.99
CA ALA A 218 -2.49 14.65 -13.49
C ALA A 218 -2.89 14.85 -14.97
N GLU A 219 -2.77 13.81 -15.81
CA GLU A 219 -3.03 13.90 -17.26
C GLU A 219 -4.49 13.59 -17.64
N THR A 220 -5.27 12.98 -16.74
CA THR A 220 -6.67 12.63 -17.03
C THR A 220 -7.59 13.82 -16.80
N TYR A 221 -8.23 14.30 -17.88
CA TYR A 221 -9.41 15.14 -17.75
C TYR A 221 -10.57 14.32 -17.17
N SER A 222 -11.00 14.63 -15.95
CA SER A 222 -11.83 13.74 -15.15
C SER A 222 -13.32 14.01 -15.33
N LEU A 223 -14.06 13.15 -16.05
CA LEU A 223 -15.54 13.21 -16.05
C LEU A 223 -16.16 12.52 -14.83
N SER A 224 -15.39 11.70 -14.12
CA SER A 224 -15.73 11.11 -12.83
C SER A 224 -14.48 10.54 -12.14
N LEU A 225 -14.53 10.35 -10.81
CA LEU A 225 -13.43 9.69 -10.11
C LEU A 225 -13.29 8.22 -10.53
N GLN A 226 -14.39 7.57 -10.93
CA GLN A 226 -14.40 6.21 -11.49
C GLN A 226 -13.53 6.12 -12.76
N GLN A 227 -13.66 7.08 -13.68
CA GLN A 227 -12.86 7.12 -14.90
C GLN A 227 -11.38 7.33 -14.56
N THR A 228 -11.07 8.33 -13.74
CA THR A 228 -9.69 8.63 -13.33
C THR A 228 -9.04 7.44 -12.64
N LEU A 229 -9.77 6.73 -11.77
CA LEU A 229 -9.32 5.49 -11.15
C LEU A 229 -8.96 4.43 -12.20
N TYR A 230 -9.85 4.23 -13.18
CA TYR A 230 -9.62 3.27 -14.26
C TYR A 230 -8.37 3.63 -15.10
N GLU A 231 -8.19 4.91 -15.46
CA GLU A 231 -7.01 5.37 -16.21
C GLU A 231 -5.71 5.18 -15.42
N MET A 232 -5.72 5.45 -14.11
CA MET A 232 -4.58 5.18 -13.22
C MET A 232 -4.22 3.69 -13.22
N GLY A 233 -5.20 2.81 -13.06
CA GLY A 233 -4.97 1.35 -13.05
C GLY A 233 -4.52 0.82 -14.41
N SER A 234 -5.15 1.28 -15.48
CA SER A 234 -4.83 0.88 -16.86
C SER A 234 -3.41 1.28 -17.23
N ARG A 235 -2.99 2.52 -16.93
CA ARG A 235 -1.63 2.99 -17.19
C ARG A 235 -0.58 2.11 -16.50
N ILE A 236 -0.83 1.69 -15.25
CA ILE A 236 0.07 0.79 -14.53
C ILE A 236 0.16 -0.57 -15.25
N ILE A 237 -0.99 -1.20 -15.56
CA ILE A 237 -1.04 -2.50 -16.24
C ILE A 237 -0.36 -2.45 -17.62
N GLU A 238 -0.52 -1.37 -18.38
CA GLU A 238 0.05 -1.23 -19.71
C GLU A 238 1.57 -1.03 -19.71
N HIS A 239 2.12 -0.38 -18.67
CA HIS A 239 3.54 -0.02 -18.61
C HIS A 239 4.39 -0.92 -17.70
N ARG A 240 3.75 -1.65 -16.78
CA ARG A 240 4.42 -2.56 -15.82
C ARG A 240 4.01 -4.00 -16.08
N GLY A 241 4.74 -4.67 -16.96
CA GLY A 241 4.45 -6.04 -17.42
C GLY A 241 4.43 -7.08 -16.30
N GLU A 242 5.12 -6.81 -15.19
CA GLU A 242 5.19 -7.67 -14.02
C GLU A 242 3.93 -7.62 -13.13
N ILE A 243 2.97 -6.73 -13.41
CA ILE A 243 1.74 -6.54 -12.62
C ILE A 243 0.53 -7.13 -13.36
N ASP A 244 -0.25 -7.97 -12.68
CA ASP A 244 -1.44 -8.61 -13.23
C ASP A 244 -2.75 -7.91 -12.85
N GLU A 245 -2.75 -7.22 -11.70
CA GLU A 245 -3.96 -6.71 -11.08
C GLU A 245 -3.63 -5.47 -10.26
N VAL A 246 -4.45 -4.41 -10.38
CA VAL A 246 -4.39 -3.20 -9.57
C VAL A 246 -5.76 -2.93 -8.99
N ARG A 247 -5.85 -2.75 -7.67
CA ARG A 247 -7.07 -2.37 -6.95
C ARG A 247 -6.87 -1.04 -6.25
N PHE A 248 -7.84 -0.15 -6.41
CA PHE A 248 -7.87 1.14 -5.73
C PHE A 248 -9.10 1.29 -4.85
N SER A 249 -8.93 2.04 -3.76
CA SER A 249 -9.99 2.60 -2.93
C SER A 249 -9.73 4.09 -2.77
N LEU A 250 -10.59 4.90 -3.39
CA LEU A 250 -10.43 6.35 -3.55
C LEU A 250 -11.62 7.09 -2.91
N PRO A 251 -11.48 7.64 -1.69
CA PRO A 251 -12.47 8.53 -1.12
C PRO A 251 -12.45 9.87 -1.86
N ASN A 252 -13.60 10.38 -2.28
CA ASN A 252 -13.74 11.72 -2.84
C ASN A 252 -13.79 12.75 -1.70
N LYS A 253 -12.70 13.49 -1.51
CA LYS A 253 -12.57 14.52 -0.49
C LYS A 253 -13.17 15.84 -0.99
N HIS A 254 -14.36 16.14 -0.50
CA HIS A 254 -15.14 17.26 -1.01
C HIS A 254 -14.56 18.62 -0.63
N HIS A 255 -14.52 19.51 -1.62
CA HIS A 255 -14.24 20.92 -1.45
C HIS A 255 -15.48 21.70 -1.91
N PHE A 256 -16.26 22.21 -0.95
CA PHE A 256 -17.51 22.91 -1.24
C PHE A 256 -17.25 24.41 -1.36
N LEU A 257 -17.77 25.05 -2.40
CA LEU A 257 -17.74 26.51 -2.48
C LEU A 257 -18.50 27.12 -1.32
N VAL A 258 -17.86 28.08 -0.64
CA VAL A 258 -18.51 28.82 0.45
C VAL A 258 -19.40 29.90 -0.14
N ASP A 259 -20.67 29.93 0.25
CA ASP A 259 -21.55 31.06 -0.05
C ASP A 259 -21.17 32.27 0.80
N LEU A 260 -20.61 33.30 0.16
CA LEU A 260 -20.20 34.55 0.80
C LEU A 260 -21.20 35.70 0.57
N ALA A 261 -22.32 35.44 -0.11
CA ALA A 261 -23.36 36.44 -0.35
C ALA A 261 -23.91 37.10 0.93
N PRO A 262 -24.04 36.41 2.08
CA PRO A 262 -24.45 37.04 3.34
C PRO A 262 -23.53 38.18 3.81
N PHE A 263 -22.28 38.23 3.33
CA PHE A 263 -21.32 39.28 3.62
C PHE A 263 -21.21 40.34 2.50
N GLY A 264 -22.03 40.23 1.45
CA GLY A 264 -21.95 41.10 0.28
C GLY A 264 -20.75 40.80 -0.63
N LEU A 265 -20.16 39.61 -0.54
CA LEU A 265 -19.01 39.20 -1.33
C LEU A 265 -19.40 38.17 -2.39
N LYS A 266 -18.79 38.30 -3.58
CA LYS A 266 -18.85 37.27 -4.64
C LYS A 266 -17.68 36.31 -4.43
N ASN A 267 -17.93 35.01 -4.55
CA ASN A 267 -16.90 33.98 -4.50
C ASN A 267 -16.72 33.37 -5.90
N ASP A 268 -15.69 33.82 -6.63
CA ASP A 268 -15.41 33.41 -8.01
C ASP A 268 -14.57 32.13 -8.08
N ASN A 269 -15.05 31.07 -7.42
CA ASN A 269 -14.36 29.79 -7.30
C ASN A 269 -13.01 29.87 -6.57
N GLU A 270 -12.93 30.69 -5.51
CA GLU A 270 -11.67 30.96 -4.81
C GLU A 270 -11.63 30.37 -3.39
N VAL A 271 -12.77 30.40 -2.69
CA VAL A 271 -12.85 29.99 -1.28
C VAL A 271 -13.71 28.74 -1.12
N TYR A 272 -13.09 27.68 -0.62
CA TYR A 272 -13.70 26.37 -0.42
C TYR A 272 -13.64 25.93 1.04
N LEU A 273 -14.69 25.26 1.50
CA LEU A 273 -14.66 24.42 2.68
C LEU A 273 -14.14 23.04 2.29
N ALA A 274 -12.93 22.69 2.72
CA ALA A 274 -12.39 21.34 2.62
C ALA A 274 -13.02 20.46 3.71
N ALA A 275 -13.99 19.64 3.33
CA ALA A 275 -14.67 18.73 4.24
C ALA A 275 -13.89 17.41 4.37
N ASP A 276 -13.76 16.90 5.59
CA ASP A 276 -13.20 15.57 5.85
C ASP A 276 -14.28 14.48 5.84
N ARG A 277 -15.55 14.83 6.16
CA ARG A 277 -16.70 13.90 6.20
C ARG A 277 -18.03 14.61 5.85
N PRO A 278 -19.04 13.87 5.32
CA PRO A 278 -18.92 12.55 4.71
C PRO A 278 -18.18 12.63 3.36
N TYR A 279 -17.70 11.49 2.85
CA TYR A 279 -17.05 11.39 1.54
C TYR A 279 -17.71 10.30 0.69
N GLY A 280 -17.72 10.48 -0.62
CA GLY A 280 -18.01 9.38 -1.54
C GLY A 280 -16.85 8.38 -1.55
N LEU A 281 -17.11 7.08 -1.67
CA LEU A 281 -16.07 6.05 -1.77
C LEU A 281 -16.18 5.35 -3.11
N ILE A 282 -15.09 5.35 -3.88
CA ILE A 282 -15.03 4.76 -5.21
C ILE A 282 -13.93 3.71 -5.22
N GLU A 283 -14.27 2.50 -5.65
CA GLU A 283 -13.35 1.37 -5.65
C GLU A 283 -13.48 0.60 -6.96
N ALA A 284 -12.36 0.18 -7.53
CA ALA A 284 -12.37 -0.75 -8.65
C ALA A 284 -11.08 -1.55 -8.71
N THR A 285 -11.15 -2.65 -9.45
CA THR A 285 -10.00 -3.47 -9.81
C THR A 285 -9.81 -3.41 -11.32
N VAL A 286 -8.60 -3.09 -11.77
CA VAL A 286 -8.17 -3.15 -13.16
C VAL A 286 -7.27 -4.38 -13.33
N LEU A 287 -7.54 -5.18 -14.36
CA LEU A 287 -6.88 -6.47 -14.59
C LEU A 287 -6.15 -6.45 -15.93
N ARG A 288 -4.99 -7.10 -15.96
CA ARG A 288 -4.40 -7.53 -17.23
C ARG A 288 -5.32 -8.56 -17.88
N GLU A 289 -5.45 -8.49 -19.20
CA GLU A 289 -6.28 -9.41 -19.97
C GLU A 289 -5.96 -10.89 -19.63
N GLY A 290 -7.01 -11.68 -19.40
CA GLY A 290 -6.88 -13.10 -19.05
C GLY A 290 -6.49 -13.39 -17.60
N ARG A 291 -6.38 -12.37 -16.74
CA ARG A 291 -6.10 -12.55 -15.30
C ARG A 291 -7.35 -12.45 -14.45
N GLU A 292 -7.32 -13.13 -13.31
CA GLU A 292 -8.39 -13.11 -12.31
C GLU A 292 -8.09 -12.11 -11.19
N ALA A 293 -9.15 -11.51 -10.64
CA ALA A 293 -9.04 -10.69 -9.44
C ALA A 293 -8.81 -11.57 -8.20
N ARG A 294 -7.70 -11.35 -7.51
CA ARG A 294 -7.34 -12.04 -6.27
C ARG A 294 -7.19 -11.10 -5.09
N ILE A 295 -7.03 -9.81 -5.32
CA ILE A 295 -7.02 -8.82 -4.23
C ILE A 295 -8.45 -8.70 -3.68
N PRO A 296 -8.66 -8.95 -2.36
CA PRO A 296 -9.95 -8.74 -1.71
C PRO A 296 -10.61 -7.41 -2.03
N VAL A 297 -11.94 -7.42 -2.16
CA VAL A 297 -12.73 -6.20 -2.34
C VAL A 297 -12.51 -5.24 -1.17
N ASP A 298 -12.59 -5.74 0.06
CA ASP A 298 -12.34 -4.94 1.24
C ASP A 298 -10.83 -4.89 1.57
N LEU A 299 -10.24 -3.71 1.40
CA LEU A 299 -8.84 -3.44 1.69
C LEU A 299 -8.56 -3.16 3.17
N SER A 300 -9.58 -3.01 4.02
CA SER A 300 -9.38 -2.75 5.47
C SER A 300 -8.58 -3.85 6.16
N ASN A 301 -8.57 -5.04 5.57
CA ASN A 301 -7.87 -6.21 6.05
C ASN A 301 -6.55 -6.44 5.32
N LEU A 302 -5.96 -5.51 4.56
CA LEU A 302 -4.76 -5.73 3.73
C LEU A 302 -3.58 -4.82 4.03
#